data_AF-A0A068Y9C4-F1
#
_entry.id   AF-A0A068Y9C4-F1
#
_cell.length_a   1.000
_cell.length_b   1.000
_cell.length_c   1.000
_cell.angle_alpha   90.00
_cell.angle_beta   90.00
_cell.angle_gamma   90.00
#
_symmetry.space_group_name_H-M   'P 1'
#
loop_
_entity.id
_entity.type
_entity.pdbx_description
1 polymer ?
#
loop_
_entity_poly.entity_id
_entity_poly.type
_entity_poly.pdbx_seq_one_letter_code
_entity_poly.pdbx_strand_id
1 'polypeptide(L)'
;MELMLKQLSQLLDRHKRLEGLNLFLETLAHAFTGAVFWIISSIELPEPKSLRFMIESTFLSALIAIVVDIDHFIATGSLSIKAAQSLPGRPFLHWSGCLVALAVVLLVGSSMIQHHWFAVPRLVRQTVDGGWITLVAWSSHQLRDSLRRGLWLWPPPRFLLSPPGHIHTPPLPLLLTYPLALATVLTLLHIAPLKLLGCATFSSNFSFHEKIKVSIV
;
A
#
# COMPACT_ATOMS: atom_id res chain seq x y z
N MET A 1 1.15 -50.65 3.12
CA MET A 1 0.46 -49.53 3.80
C MET A 1 1.43 -48.42 4.22
N GLU A 2 2.49 -48.73 4.97
CA GLU A 2 3.46 -47.71 5.43
C GLU A 2 4.20 -46.96 4.31
N LEU A 3 4.60 -47.66 3.24
CA LEU A 3 5.25 -47.03 2.08
C LEU A 3 4.35 -45.97 1.41
N MET A 4 3.06 -46.28 1.29
CA MET A 4 2.06 -45.38 0.73
C MET A 4 1.83 -44.16 1.63
N LEU A 5 1.80 -44.35 2.95
CA LEU A 5 1.71 -43.24 3.92
C LEU A 5 2.94 -42.32 3.86
N LYS A 6 4.16 -42.88 3.72
CA LYS A 6 5.39 -42.09 3.55
C LYS A 6 5.39 -41.28 2.26
N GLN A 7 4.98 -41.89 1.14
CA GLN A 7 4.85 -41.19 -0.14
C GLN A 7 3.81 -40.06 -0.07
N LEU A 8 2.65 -40.33 0.53
CA LEU A 8 1.60 -39.32 0.71
C LEU A 8 2.09 -38.15 1.60
N SER A 9 2.81 -38.44 2.69
CA SER A 9 3.40 -37.42 3.55
C SER A 9 4.42 -36.56 2.81
N GLN A 10 5.27 -37.17 1.97
CA GLN A 10 6.27 -36.44 1.17
C GLN A 10 5.62 -35.54 0.11
N LEU A 11 4.57 -36.03 -0.55
CA LEU A 11 3.80 -35.23 -1.51
C LEU A 11 3.10 -34.05 -0.82
N LEU A 12 2.51 -34.29 0.35
CA LEU A 12 1.86 -33.24 1.14
C LEU A 12 2.87 -32.17 1.61
N ASP A 13 4.06 -32.57 2.06
CA ASP A 13 5.11 -31.63 2.46
C ASP A 13 5.62 -30.81 1.27
N ARG A 14 5.84 -31.46 0.12
CA ARG A 14 6.23 -30.78 -1.13
C ARG A 14 5.17 -29.75 -1.55
N HIS A 15 3.90 -30.11 -1.48
CA HIS A 15 2.80 -29.20 -1.81
C HIS A 15 2.79 -27.98 -0.90
N LYS A 16 2.88 -28.17 0.42
CA LYS A 16 2.95 -27.07 1.40
C LYS A 16 4.16 -26.14 1.17
N ARG A 17 5.33 -26.70 0.84
CA ARG A 17 6.53 -25.89 0.53
C ARG A 17 6.33 -25.03 -0.71
N LEU A 18 5.68 -25.56 -1.74
CA LEU A 18 5.37 -24.80 -2.96
C LEU A 18 4.34 -23.70 -2.70
N GLU A 19 3.30 -23.97 -1.91
CA GLU A 19 2.34 -22.95 -1.47
C GLU A 19 3.04 -21.79 -0.72
N GLY A 20 3.93 -22.13 0.22
CA GLY A 20 4.70 -21.15 0.98
C GLY A 20 5.66 -20.32 0.12
N LEU A 21 6.37 -20.95 -0.82
CA LEU A 21 7.24 -20.24 -1.77
C LEU A 21 6.43 -19.30 -2.66
N ASN A 22 5.28 -19.75 -3.17
CA ASN A 22 4.41 -18.92 -3.99
C ASN A 22 3.94 -17.68 -3.23
N LEU A 23 3.47 -17.84 -1.98
CA LEU A 23 3.06 -16.71 -1.14
C LEU A 23 4.21 -15.72 -0.91
N PHE A 24 5.41 -16.24 -0.64
CA PHE A 24 6.59 -15.41 -0.43
C PHE A 24 6.95 -14.61 -1.70
N LEU A 25 6.97 -15.26 -2.86
CA LEU A 25 7.24 -14.59 -4.15
C LEU A 25 6.17 -13.55 -4.48
N GLU A 26 4.90 -13.85 -4.20
CA GLU A 26 3.81 -12.89 -4.36
C GLU A 26 3.98 -11.68 -3.45
N THR A 27 4.37 -11.89 -2.19
CA THR A 27 4.63 -10.81 -1.22
C THR A 27 5.81 -9.94 -1.68
N LEU A 28 6.92 -10.57 -2.08
CA LEU A 28 8.10 -9.86 -2.60
C LEU A 28 7.78 -9.04 -3.83
N ALA A 29 6.97 -9.58 -4.74
CA ALA A 29 6.59 -8.87 -5.94
C ALA A 29 5.70 -7.64 -5.63
N HIS A 30 4.79 -7.70 -4.64
CA HIS A 30 4.07 -6.50 -4.17
C HIS A 30 5.02 -5.45 -3.62
N ALA A 31 5.96 -5.86 -2.75
CA ALA A 31 6.96 -4.96 -2.17
C ALA A 31 7.81 -4.29 -3.26
N PHE A 32 8.28 -5.07 -4.23
CA PHE A 32 9.14 -4.60 -5.31
C PHE A 32 8.39 -3.66 -6.25
N THR A 33 7.16 -4.00 -6.66
CA THR A 33 6.35 -3.12 -7.52
C THR A 33 6.06 -1.79 -6.81
N GLY A 34 5.73 -1.80 -5.51
CA GLY A 34 5.54 -0.58 -4.73
C GLY A 34 6.81 0.27 -4.60
N ALA A 35 7.95 -0.36 -4.38
CA ALA A 35 9.25 0.33 -4.36
C ALA A 35 9.55 1.00 -5.70
N VAL A 36 9.42 0.28 -6.82
CA VAL A 36 9.68 0.81 -8.17
C VAL A 36 8.73 1.96 -8.51
N PHE A 37 7.43 1.81 -8.24
CA PHE A 37 6.44 2.87 -8.45
C PHE A 37 6.80 4.14 -7.70
N TRP A 38 7.21 4.02 -6.44
CA TRP A 38 7.59 5.17 -5.64
C TRP A 38 8.91 5.79 -6.09
N ILE A 39 9.94 4.99 -6.41
CA ILE A 39 11.22 5.52 -6.93
C ILE A 39 10.97 6.40 -8.15
N ILE A 40 10.25 5.87 -9.15
CA ILE A 40 9.94 6.63 -10.37
C ILE A 40 9.13 7.87 -10.03
N SER A 41 8.08 7.73 -9.22
CA SER A 41 7.26 8.87 -8.80
C SER A 41 8.05 9.95 -8.08
N SER A 42 9.05 9.56 -7.27
CA SER A 42 9.85 10.47 -6.45
C SER A 42 10.90 11.24 -7.26
N ILE A 43 11.41 10.65 -8.35
CA ILE A 43 12.35 11.29 -9.28
C ILE A 43 11.64 12.35 -10.11
N GLU A 44 10.39 12.08 -10.50
CA GLU A 44 9.55 12.99 -11.28
C GLU A 44 8.90 14.11 -10.45
N LEU A 45 9.19 14.20 -9.14
CA LEU A 45 8.71 15.32 -8.33
C LEU A 45 9.45 16.62 -8.69
N PRO A 46 8.75 17.78 -8.69
CA PRO A 46 9.36 19.06 -9.08
C PRO A 46 10.57 19.48 -8.22
N GLU A 47 10.57 19.11 -6.95
CA GLU A 47 11.59 19.49 -5.98
C GLU A 47 12.53 18.32 -5.69
N PRO A 48 13.87 18.51 -5.84
CA PRO A 48 14.83 17.45 -5.61
C PRO A 48 14.74 16.94 -4.17
N LYS A 49 14.82 15.63 -4.01
CA LYS A 49 14.74 14.97 -2.70
C LYS A 49 16.10 14.47 -2.24
N SER A 50 16.31 14.50 -0.93
CA SER A 50 17.53 13.94 -0.35
C SER A 50 17.58 12.42 -0.54
N LEU A 51 18.77 11.86 -0.71
CA LEU A 51 18.96 10.41 -0.81
C LEU A 51 18.34 9.66 0.38
N ARG A 52 18.50 10.22 1.59
CA ARG A 52 17.89 9.69 2.80
C ARG A 52 16.37 9.60 2.69
N PHE A 53 15.71 10.68 2.23
CA PHE A 53 14.27 10.67 2.00
C PHE A 53 13.88 9.58 1.01
N MET A 54 14.58 9.48 -0.12
CA MET A 54 14.28 8.48 -1.14
C MET A 54 14.38 7.05 -0.59
N ILE A 55 15.42 6.74 0.20
CA ILE A 55 15.58 5.41 0.82
C ILE A 55 14.45 5.13 1.82
N GLU A 56 14.19 6.05 2.76
CA GLU A 56 13.17 5.87 3.80
C GLU A 56 11.76 5.75 3.20
N SER A 57 11.42 6.62 2.24
CA SER A 57 10.11 6.61 1.59
C SER A 57 9.91 5.43 0.64
N THR A 58 10.97 4.94 -0.03
CA THR A 58 10.91 3.71 -0.84
C THR A 58 10.67 2.49 0.04
N PHE A 59 11.38 2.40 1.16
CA PHE A 59 11.15 1.31 2.13
C PHE A 59 9.72 1.34 2.67
N LEU A 60 9.22 2.54 3.03
CA LEU A 60 7.84 2.72 3.47
C LEU A 60 6.84 2.31 2.38
N SER A 61 7.06 2.69 1.12
CA SER A 61 6.22 2.29 -0.01
C SER A 61 6.18 0.77 -0.17
N ALA A 62 7.33 0.10 -0.13
CA ALA A 62 7.43 -1.36 -0.20
C ALA A 62 6.65 -2.04 0.93
N LEU A 63 6.79 -1.53 2.15
CA LEU A 63 6.07 -2.05 3.32
C LEU A 63 4.55 -1.87 3.18
N ILE A 64 4.10 -0.69 2.79
CA ILE A 64 2.67 -0.41 2.59
C ILE A 64 2.09 -1.32 1.51
N ALA A 65 2.79 -1.51 0.40
CA ALA A 65 2.33 -2.38 -0.69
C ALA A 65 2.11 -3.83 -0.24
N ILE A 66 2.82 -4.30 0.79
CA ILE A 66 2.59 -5.61 1.41
C ILE A 66 1.45 -5.57 2.45
N VAL A 67 1.40 -4.51 3.25
CA VAL A 67 0.42 -4.34 4.34
C VAL A 67 -1.03 -4.33 3.83
N VAL A 68 -1.27 -3.94 2.58
CA VAL A 68 -2.61 -3.99 1.98
C VAL A 68 -3.21 -5.41 2.05
N ASP A 69 -2.42 -6.47 1.87
CA ASP A 69 -2.89 -7.86 1.94
C ASP A 69 -3.34 -8.30 3.35
N ILE A 70 -3.04 -7.50 4.40
CA ILE A 70 -3.52 -7.79 5.75
C ILE A 70 -5.06 -7.79 5.79
N ASP A 71 -5.73 -7.08 4.86
CA ASP A 71 -7.18 -7.09 4.75
C ASP A 71 -7.79 -8.48 4.51
N HIS A 72 -7.05 -9.42 3.92
CA HIS A 72 -7.49 -10.81 3.74
C HIS A 72 -7.60 -11.53 5.09
N PHE A 73 -6.63 -11.30 5.99
CA PHE A 73 -6.66 -11.87 7.34
C PHE A 73 -7.75 -11.20 8.19
N ILE A 74 -7.96 -9.88 8.03
CA ILE A 74 -9.05 -9.17 8.70
C ILE A 74 -10.41 -9.68 8.21
N ALA A 75 -10.60 -9.84 6.90
CA ALA A 75 -11.86 -10.29 6.30
C ALA A 75 -12.21 -11.74 6.66
N THR A 76 -11.21 -12.59 6.92
CA THR A 76 -11.43 -13.96 7.42
C THR A 76 -11.58 -14.04 8.93
N GLY A 77 -11.15 -13.01 9.68
CA GLY A 77 -11.01 -13.08 11.13
C GLY A 77 -9.99 -14.12 11.59
N SER A 78 -9.01 -14.48 10.75
CA SER A 78 -8.04 -15.55 11.02
C SER A 78 -6.65 -15.18 10.50
N LEU A 79 -5.60 -15.69 11.16
CA LEU A 79 -4.22 -15.63 10.68
C LEU A 79 -3.86 -16.81 9.75
N SER A 80 -4.83 -17.66 9.41
CA SER A 80 -4.63 -18.80 8.51
C SER A 80 -4.48 -18.35 7.05
N ILE A 81 -3.30 -18.61 6.46
CA ILE A 81 -3.03 -18.35 5.04
C ILE A 81 -4.07 -19.03 4.14
N LYS A 82 -4.44 -20.28 4.46
CA LYS A 82 -5.45 -21.02 3.70
C LYS A 82 -6.82 -20.36 3.77
N ALA A 83 -7.19 -19.80 4.92
CA ALA A 83 -8.42 -19.04 5.05
C ALA A 83 -8.35 -17.76 4.21
N ALA A 84 -7.26 -17.00 4.31
CA ALA A 84 -7.05 -15.75 3.57
C ALA A 84 -7.15 -15.96 2.04
N GLN A 85 -6.65 -17.08 1.53
CA GLN A 85 -6.69 -17.43 0.11
C GLN A 85 -8.04 -18.00 -0.36
N SER A 86 -8.91 -18.45 0.55
CA SER A 86 -10.19 -19.10 0.23
C SER A 86 -11.42 -18.21 0.47
N LEU A 87 -11.21 -16.89 0.57
CA LEU A 87 -12.29 -15.94 0.74
C LEU A 87 -13.31 -16.00 -0.42
N PRO A 88 -14.62 -15.97 -0.13
CA PRO A 88 -15.67 -16.03 -1.15
C PRO A 88 -15.81 -14.73 -1.97
N GLY A 89 -15.10 -13.66 -1.58
CA GLY A 89 -15.11 -12.37 -2.25
C GLY A 89 -13.79 -11.62 -2.08
N ARG A 90 -13.68 -10.46 -2.74
CA ARG A 90 -12.51 -9.58 -2.63
C ARG A 90 -12.55 -8.78 -1.32
N PRO A 91 -11.47 -8.77 -0.53
CA PRO A 91 -11.33 -7.90 0.64
C PRO A 91 -11.49 -6.41 0.34
N PHE A 92 -11.92 -5.65 1.35
CA PHE A 92 -12.37 -4.28 1.18
C PHE A 92 -11.30 -3.29 0.70
N LEU A 93 -10.00 -3.47 1.00
CA LEU A 93 -8.96 -2.56 0.49
C LEU A 93 -8.72 -2.72 -1.02
N HIS A 94 -9.31 -3.75 -1.63
CA HIS A 94 -9.25 -3.99 -3.06
C HIS A 94 -10.37 -3.25 -3.82
N TRP A 95 -11.22 -2.47 -3.16
CA TRP A 95 -12.17 -1.59 -3.84
C TRP A 95 -11.49 -0.32 -4.34
N SER A 96 -11.59 -0.03 -5.64
CA SER A 96 -10.95 1.16 -6.24
C SER A 96 -11.47 2.49 -5.68
N GLY A 97 -12.69 2.51 -5.12
CA GLY A 97 -13.21 3.71 -4.45
C GLY A 97 -12.41 4.14 -3.23
N CYS A 98 -11.70 3.24 -2.55
CA CYS A 98 -10.80 3.59 -1.45
C CYS A 98 -9.62 4.46 -1.94
N LEU A 99 -9.04 4.12 -3.10
CA LEU A 99 -7.96 4.92 -3.71
C LEU A 99 -8.46 6.30 -4.13
N VAL A 100 -9.66 6.37 -4.73
CA VAL A 100 -10.28 7.65 -5.12
C VAL A 100 -10.52 8.52 -3.89
N ALA A 101 -11.10 7.96 -2.83
CA ALA A 101 -11.34 8.68 -1.59
C ALA A 101 -10.03 9.20 -0.96
N LEU A 102 -8.99 8.37 -0.91
CA LEU A 102 -7.68 8.77 -0.41
C LEU A 102 -7.08 9.90 -1.27
N ALA A 103 -7.12 9.78 -2.59
CA ALA A 103 -6.61 10.81 -3.49
C ALA A 103 -7.31 12.17 -3.28
N VAL A 104 -8.64 12.17 -3.13
CA VAL A 104 -9.41 13.39 -2.85
C VAL A 104 -9.00 14.01 -1.51
N VAL A 105 -8.90 13.20 -0.45
CA VAL A 105 -8.46 13.67 0.88
C VAL A 105 -7.06 14.28 0.81
N LEU A 106 -6.14 13.66 0.06
CA LEU A 106 -4.77 14.16 -0.07
C LEU A 106 -4.69 15.43 -0.90
N LEU A 107 -5.44 15.54 -2.00
CA LEU A 107 -5.50 16.77 -2.79
C LEU A 107 -6.03 17.95 -1.97
N VAL A 108 -7.15 17.76 -1.26
CA VAL A 108 -7.72 18.78 -0.38
C VAL A 108 -6.75 19.12 0.75
N GLY A 109 -6.17 18.10 1.41
CA GLY A 109 -5.21 18.27 2.49
C GLY A 109 -3.96 19.04 2.06
N SER A 110 -3.39 18.70 0.91
CA SER A 110 -2.24 19.41 0.34
C SER A 110 -2.58 20.87 0.01
N SER A 111 -3.77 21.13 -0.55
CA SER A 111 -4.23 22.51 -0.82
C SER A 111 -4.38 23.33 0.47
N MET A 112 -5.04 22.78 1.49
CA MET A 112 -5.19 23.45 2.78
C MET A 112 -3.83 23.74 3.45
N ILE A 113 -2.91 22.79 3.40
CA ILE A 113 -1.55 22.95 3.94
C ILE A 113 -0.80 24.07 3.22
N GLN A 114 -0.93 24.16 1.89
CA GLN A 114 -0.27 25.21 1.11
C GLN A 114 -0.74 26.61 1.53
N HIS A 115 -2.06 26.80 1.71
CA HIS A 115 -2.64 28.08 2.09
C HIS A 115 -2.34 28.49 3.54
N HIS A 116 -2.16 27.52 4.44
CA HIS A 116 -1.93 27.77 5.87
C HIS A 116 -0.57 27.25 6.37
N TRP A 117 0.45 27.24 5.50
CA TRP A 117 1.70 26.52 5.72
C TRP A 117 2.34 26.73 7.10
N PHE A 118 2.44 27.98 7.56
CA PHE A 118 3.07 28.34 8.83
C PHE A 118 2.21 27.99 10.07
N ALA A 119 0.90 27.86 9.90
CA ALA A 119 -0.03 27.52 10.97
C ALA A 119 -0.22 26.01 11.15
N VAL A 120 0.00 25.21 10.11
CA VAL A 120 -0.18 23.75 10.19
C VAL A 120 0.98 23.10 10.97
N PRO A 121 0.70 22.21 11.94
CA PRO A 121 1.73 21.45 12.63
C PRO A 121 2.56 20.59 11.68
N ARG A 122 3.85 20.43 11.97
CA ARG A 122 4.77 19.59 11.18
C ARG A 122 4.26 18.17 11.00
N LEU A 123 3.69 17.58 12.06
CA LEU A 123 3.17 16.22 12.04
C LEU A 123 2.08 16.04 10.98
N VAL A 124 1.14 16.99 10.87
CA VAL A 124 0.06 16.95 9.88
C VAL A 124 0.62 16.98 8.46
N ARG A 125 1.63 17.83 8.21
CA ARG A 125 2.30 17.86 6.90
C ARG A 125 2.95 16.51 6.56
N GLN A 126 3.62 15.89 7.53
CA GLN A 126 4.24 14.57 7.36
C GLN A 126 3.23 13.45 7.16
N THR A 127 2.05 13.54 7.79
CA THR A 127 0.95 12.61 7.56
C THR A 127 0.44 12.70 6.13
N VAL A 128 0.29 13.91 5.58
CA VAL A 128 -0.12 14.09 4.18
C VAL A 128 0.97 13.58 3.23
N ASP A 129 2.24 13.87 3.50
CA ASP A 129 3.37 13.35 2.71
C ASP A 129 3.39 11.81 2.71
N GLY A 130 3.23 11.18 3.87
CA GLY A 130 3.09 9.73 4.02
C GLY A 130 1.84 9.17 3.34
N GLY A 131 0.78 9.96 3.29
CA GLY A 131 -0.44 9.64 2.55
C GLY A 131 -0.21 9.53 1.04
N TRP A 132 0.59 10.42 0.45
CA TRP A 132 0.97 10.33 -0.97
C TRP A 132 1.82 9.08 -1.26
N ILE A 133 2.77 8.74 -0.37
CA ILE A 133 3.52 7.47 -0.45
C ILE A 133 2.54 6.29 -0.40
N THR A 134 1.58 6.32 0.53
CA THR A 134 0.53 5.31 0.68
C THR A 134 -0.30 5.18 -0.59
N LEU A 135 -0.74 6.28 -1.19
CA LEU A 135 -1.54 6.27 -2.41
C LEU A 135 -0.81 5.58 -3.56
N VAL A 136 0.48 5.90 -3.74
CA VAL A 136 1.32 5.30 -4.79
C VAL A 136 1.50 3.80 -4.54
N ALA A 137 1.87 3.42 -3.31
CA ALA A 137 2.07 2.03 -2.92
C ALA A 137 0.80 1.19 -3.08
N TRP A 138 -0.33 1.68 -2.57
CA TRP A 138 -1.61 0.99 -2.65
C TRP A 138 -2.13 0.93 -4.10
N SER A 139 -1.94 1.97 -4.91
CA SER A 139 -2.25 1.92 -6.34
C SER A 139 -1.47 0.80 -7.01
N SER A 140 -0.16 0.72 -6.78
CA SER A 140 0.70 -0.35 -7.34
C SER A 140 0.21 -1.76 -6.98
N HIS A 141 -0.23 -1.94 -5.73
CA HIS A 141 -0.78 -3.20 -5.23
C HIS A 141 -2.07 -3.57 -5.98
N GLN A 142 -3.02 -2.65 -6.02
CA GLN A 142 -4.33 -2.80 -6.69
C GLN A 142 -4.19 -3.12 -8.18
N LEU A 143 -3.24 -2.49 -8.84
CA LEU A 143 -3.00 -2.71 -10.27
C LEU A 143 -2.42 -4.09 -10.53
N ARG A 144 -1.48 -4.53 -9.69
CA ARG A 144 -0.95 -5.89 -9.78
C ARG A 144 -2.05 -6.92 -9.58
N ASP A 145 -2.95 -6.70 -8.62
CA ASP A 145 -4.13 -7.55 -8.44
C ASP A 145 -5.10 -7.50 -9.64
N SER A 146 -5.26 -6.31 -10.26
CA SER A 146 -6.12 -6.12 -11.42
C SER A 146 -5.67 -6.89 -12.67
N LEU A 147 -4.39 -7.25 -12.77
CA LEU A 147 -3.89 -8.13 -13.84
C LEU A 147 -4.54 -9.51 -13.81
N ARG A 148 -5.02 -9.97 -12.64
CA ARG A 148 -5.62 -11.29 -12.46
C ARG A 148 -7.14 -11.24 -12.46
N ARG A 149 -7.74 -10.25 -11.77
CA ARG A 149 -9.19 -10.21 -11.55
C ARG A 149 -9.85 -8.86 -11.85
N GLY A 150 -9.13 -7.96 -12.52
CA GLY A 150 -9.61 -6.62 -12.86
C GLY A 150 -9.75 -5.68 -11.67
N LEU A 151 -10.10 -4.43 -11.93
CA LEU A 151 -10.35 -3.39 -10.93
C LEU A 151 -11.80 -3.48 -10.46
N TRP A 152 -12.02 -3.55 -9.14
CA TRP A 152 -13.35 -3.52 -8.55
C TRP A 152 -13.85 -2.07 -8.44
N LEU A 153 -14.86 -1.73 -9.24
CA LEU A 153 -15.39 -0.37 -9.37
C LEU A 153 -16.55 -0.10 -8.40
N TRP A 154 -17.54 -0.99 -8.36
CA TRP A 154 -18.80 -0.76 -7.63
C TRP A 154 -19.51 -2.09 -7.35
N PRO A 155 -20.42 -2.22 -6.36
CA PRO A 155 -20.66 -1.32 -5.23
C PRO A 155 -19.48 -1.27 -4.25
N PRO A 156 -19.48 -0.33 -3.30
CA PRO A 156 -18.58 -0.39 -2.15
C PRO A 156 -18.76 -1.71 -1.38
N PRO A 157 -17.76 -2.12 -0.57
CA PRO A 157 -17.90 -3.24 0.35
C PRO A 157 -19.13 -3.07 1.24
N ARG A 158 -19.92 -4.14 1.44
CA ARG A 158 -21.02 -4.13 2.43
C ARG A 158 -20.52 -4.32 3.87
N PHE A 159 -19.42 -5.05 4.02
CA PHE A 159 -18.69 -5.24 5.28
C PHE A 159 -17.19 -5.21 4.97
N LEU A 160 -16.50 -6.34 5.05
CA LEU A 160 -15.08 -6.49 4.71
C LEU A 160 -14.85 -7.12 3.34
N LEU A 161 -15.94 -7.45 2.61
CA LEU A 161 -15.91 -8.19 1.36
C LEU A 161 -16.75 -7.52 0.27
N SER A 162 -16.38 -7.81 -0.98
CA SER A 162 -17.13 -7.46 -2.17
C SER A 162 -18.51 -8.13 -2.17
N PRO A 163 -19.57 -7.40 -2.56
CA PRO A 163 -20.89 -8.01 -2.71
C PRO A 163 -20.91 -9.00 -3.91
N PRO A 164 -21.84 -9.97 -3.91
CA PRO A 164 -22.07 -10.85 -5.06
C PRO A 164 -22.35 -10.04 -6.32
N GLY A 165 -21.74 -10.40 -7.44
CA GLY A 165 -21.94 -9.71 -8.72
C GLY A 165 -21.42 -8.27 -8.78
N HIS A 166 -20.42 -7.91 -7.96
CA HIS A 166 -19.79 -6.59 -8.04
C HIS A 166 -19.22 -6.32 -9.44
N ILE A 167 -19.35 -5.07 -9.87
CA ILE A 167 -18.84 -4.56 -11.14
C ILE A 167 -17.33 -4.41 -11.03
N HIS A 168 -16.64 -5.08 -11.93
CA HIS A 168 -15.20 -5.01 -12.09
C HIS A 168 -14.86 -4.91 -13.57
N THR A 169 -13.69 -4.36 -13.88
CA THR A 169 -13.15 -4.42 -15.23
C THR A 169 -12.77 -5.87 -15.56
N PRO A 170 -12.63 -6.24 -16.84
CA PRO A 170 -11.84 -7.43 -17.17
C PRO A 170 -10.40 -7.29 -16.63
N PRO A 171 -9.65 -8.40 -16.50
CA PRO A 171 -8.23 -8.35 -16.17
C PRO A 171 -7.49 -7.42 -17.14
N LEU A 172 -6.69 -6.51 -16.58
CA LEU A 172 -6.03 -5.48 -17.39
C LEU A 172 -4.80 -6.07 -18.11
N PRO A 173 -4.52 -5.66 -19.37
CA PRO A 173 -3.36 -6.14 -20.09
C PRO A 173 -2.07 -5.60 -19.47
N LEU A 174 -1.11 -6.51 -19.23
CA LEU A 174 0.16 -6.20 -18.55
C LEU A 174 0.88 -4.97 -19.13
N LEU A 175 0.95 -4.89 -20.47
CA LEU A 175 1.68 -3.83 -21.17
C LEU A 175 1.10 -2.42 -20.93
N LEU A 176 -0.20 -2.31 -20.68
CA LEU A 176 -0.85 -1.01 -20.47
C LEU A 176 -1.06 -0.68 -19.00
N THR A 177 -1.16 -1.70 -18.15
CA THR A 177 -1.55 -1.51 -16.74
C THR A 177 -0.57 -0.64 -15.99
N TYR A 178 0.74 -0.95 -16.04
CA TYR A 178 1.73 -0.18 -15.29
C TYR A 178 1.99 1.22 -15.86
N PRO A 179 2.12 1.44 -17.18
CA PRO A 179 2.29 2.79 -17.72
C PRO A 179 1.09 3.70 -17.46
N LEU A 180 -0.14 3.21 -17.67
CA LEU A 180 -1.35 4.00 -17.44
C LEU A 180 -1.50 4.41 -15.97
N ALA A 181 -1.21 3.47 -15.08
CA ALA A 181 -1.20 3.72 -13.67
C ALA A 181 -0.18 4.75 -13.24
N LEU A 182 1.06 4.58 -13.68
CA LEU A 182 2.14 5.51 -13.38
C LEU A 182 1.80 6.90 -13.92
N ALA A 183 1.28 7.01 -15.14
CA ALA A 183 0.82 8.27 -15.70
C ALA A 183 -0.28 8.92 -14.85
N THR A 184 -1.25 8.13 -14.36
CA THR A 184 -2.34 8.63 -13.50
C THR A 184 -1.80 9.14 -12.17
N VAL A 185 -0.95 8.36 -11.51
CA VAL A 185 -0.33 8.70 -10.22
C VAL A 185 0.56 9.94 -10.36
N LEU A 186 1.41 9.99 -11.40
CA LEU A 186 2.26 11.14 -11.69
C LEU A 186 1.42 12.39 -11.95
N THR A 187 0.35 12.28 -12.73
CA THR A 187 -0.57 13.40 -12.97
C THR A 187 -1.15 13.94 -11.67
N LEU A 188 -1.58 13.06 -10.75
CA LEU A 188 -2.07 13.47 -9.43
C LEU A 188 -0.99 14.17 -8.59
N LEU A 189 0.24 13.64 -8.58
CA LEU A 189 1.37 14.22 -7.86
C LEU A 189 1.77 15.59 -8.42
N HIS A 190 1.65 15.81 -9.74
CA HIS A 190 1.95 17.10 -10.38
C HIS A 190 0.86 18.14 -10.15
N ILE A 191 -0.40 17.73 -10.10
CA ILE A 191 -1.54 18.63 -9.81
C ILE A 191 -1.56 19.01 -8.31
N ALA A 192 -1.16 18.07 -7.45
CA ALA A 192 -1.12 18.32 -6.03
C ALA A 192 -0.08 19.42 -5.72
N PRO A 193 -0.41 20.42 -4.89
CA PRO A 193 0.54 21.45 -4.48
C PRO A 193 1.53 20.92 -3.44
N LEU A 194 2.33 19.94 -3.87
CA LEU A 194 3.18 19.14 -3.00
C LEU A 194 4.49 19.86 -2.71
N LYS A 195 4.58 20.43 -1.50
CA LYS A 195 5.87 20.64 -0.84
C LYS A 195 6.15 19.47 0.10
N LEU A 196 6.35 18.27 -0.48
CA LEU A 196 6.75 17.09 0.28
C LEU A 196 7.99 17.44 1.10
N LEU A 197 7.84 17.52 2.42
CA LEU A 197 8.95 17.79 3.31
C LEU A 197 9.90 16.60 3.22
N GLY A 198 11.20 16.88 3.10
CA GLY A 198 12.21 15.86 3.37
C GLY A 198 11.88 15.24 4.72
N CYS A 199 11.53 13.95 4.71
CA CYS A 199 11.29 13.14 5.90
C CYS A 199 12.56 13.15 6.74
N ALA A 200 12.71 14.16 7.59
CA ALA A 200 13.81 14.25 8.53
C ALA A 200 13.39 13.66 9.89
N THR A 201 12.17 13.14 10.07
CA THR A 201 11.67 12.73 11.39
C THR A 201 10.65 11.59 11.37
N PHE A 202 10.91 10.48 10.68
CA PHE A 202 10.32 9.20 11.14
C PHE A 202 11.12 8.63 12.33
N SER A 203 12.42 8.96 12.43
CA SER A 203 13.32 8.46 13.47
C SER A 203 13.45 9.36 14.71
N SER A 204 13.16 10.67 14.64
CA SER A 204 13.44 11.57 15.78
C SER A 204 12.31 11.67 16.82
N ASN A 205 11.15 11.05 16.59
CA ASN A 205 9.99 11.16 17.49
C ASN A 205 9.91 10.01 18.51
N PHE A 206 10.89 9.10 18.53
CA PHE A 206 11.03 8.04 19.55
C PHE A 206 11.97 8.44 20.72
N SER A 207 12.15 9.73 20.97
CA SER A 207 12.73 10.22 22.22
C SER A 207 11.59 10.79 23.07
N PHE A 208 10.84 9.88 23.69
CA PHE A 208 9.88 10.22 24.73
C PHE A 208 10.66 10.45 26.03
N HIS A 209 10.44 11.61 26.64
CA HIS A 209 10.58 11.87 28.07
C HIS A 209 11.99 11.83 28.70
N GLU A 210 12.74 12.94 28.62
CA GLU A 210 13.50 13.41 29.77
C GLU A 210 13.84 14.90 29.64
N LYS A 211 13.06 15.76 30.31
CA LYS A 211 13.46 17.05 30.92
C LYS A 211 12.22 17.79 31.41
N ILE A 212 11.60 17.25 32.46
CA ILE A 212 10.91 18.11 33.42
C ILE A 212 12.01 18.62 34.37
N LYS A 213 12.56 19.80 34.08
CA LYS A 213 13.29 20.56 35.08
C LYS A 213 12.26 21.13 36.05
N VAL A 214 12.04 20.44 37.16
CA VAL A 214 11.42 21.05 38.34
C VAL A 214 12.42 22.07 38.87
N SER A 215 12.08 23.35 38.72
CA SER A 215 12.74 24.43 39.45
C SER A 215 12.14 24.40 40.86
N ILE A 216 12.90 23.88 41.83
CA ILE A 216 12.61 24.11 43.24
C ILE A 216 13.29 25.44 43.60
N VAL A 217 12.46 26.41 43.97
CA VAL A 217 12.84 27.62 44.72
C VAL A 217 12.98 27.23 46.18
#